data_AF-X1D0C8-F1
#
_entry.id   AF-X1D0C8-F1
#
_cell.length_a   1.000
_cell.length_b   1.000
_cell.length_c   1.000
_cell.angle_alpha   90.00
_cell.angle_beta   90.00
_cell.angle_gamma   90.00
#
_symmetry.space_group_name_H-M   'P 1'
#
loop_
_entity.id
_entity.type
_entity.pdbx_description
1 polymer ?
#
loop_
_entity_poly.entity_id
_entity_poly.type
_entity_poly.pdbx_seq_one_letter_code
_entity_poly.pdbx_strand_id
1 'polypeptide(L)' 'EGMCVEDRYKVLRFIENLTMGVASVSYRTESMHGAGSPQAQRIMISRQVDLEKKKNLVKKILEIDSE' A
#
# COMPACT_ATOMS: atom_id res chain seq x y z
N GLU A 1 -38.15 -15.72 -1.01
CA GLU A 1 -37.80 -15.27 0.36
C GLU A 1 -37.03 -13.97 0.27
N GLY A 2 -37.40 -12.96 1.05
CA GLY A 2 -36.75 -11.65 1.06
C GLY A 2 -35.72 -11.56 2.19
N MET A 3 -34.66 -10.77 1.98
CA MET A 3 -33.67 -10.47 3.02
C MET A 3 -34.31 -9.65 4.15
N CYS A 4 -34.02 -10.01 5.41
CA CYS A 4 -34.44 -9.22 6.56
C CYS A 4 -33.82 -7.81 6.50
N VAL A 5 -34.64 -6.78 6.72
CA VAL A 5 -34.19 -5.37 6.70
C VAL A 5 -33.11 -5.11 7.74
N GLU A 6 -33.21 -5.75 8.91
CA GLU A 6 -32.23 -5.60 10.00
C GLU A 6 -30.84 -6.10 9.59
N ASP A 7 -30.77 -7.25 8.92
CA ASP A 7 -29.49 -7.82 8.47
C ASP A 7 -28.82 -6.91 7.45
N ARG A 8 -29.61 -6.34 6.52
CA ARG A 8 -29.12 -5.33 5.59
C ARG A 8 -28.56 -4.11 6.33
N TYR A 9 -29.24 -3.66 7.37
CA TYR A 9 -28.81 -2.50 8.15
C TYR A 9 -27.53 -2.77 8.94
N LYS A 10 -27.39 -3.97 9.53
CA LYS A 10 -26.16 -4.40 10.23
C LYS A 10 -24.96 -4.36 9.29
N VAL A 11 -25.10 -4.88 8.07
CA VAL A 11 -24.02 -4.84 7.07
C VAL A 11 -23.67 -3.40 6.69
N LEU A 12 -24.67 -2.52 6.49
CA LEU A 12 -24.41 -1.11 6.20
C LEU A 12 -23.65 -0.42 7.33
N ARG A 13 -24.03 -0.64 8.59
CA ARG A 13 -23.33 -0.07 9.75
C ARG A 13 -21.92 -0.63 9.93
N PHE A 14 -21.72 -1.91 9.61
CA PHE A 14 -20.39 -2.50 9.60
C PHE A 14 -19.48 -1.84 8.56
N ILE A 15 -19.95 -1.69 7.32
CA ILE A 15 -19.21 -1.02 6.25
C ILE A 15 -18.91 0.44 6.65
N GLU A 16 -19.91 1.17 7.15
CA GLU A 16 -19.73 2.53 7.65
C GLU A 16 -18.66 2.59 8.74
N ASN A 17 -18.67 1.68 9.73
CA ASN A 17 -17.68 1.71 10.80
C ASN A 17 -16.24 1.49 10.29
N LEU A 18 -16.04 0.56 9.34
CA LEU A 18 -14.73 0.31 8.73
C LEU A 18 -14.27 1.45 7.82
N THR A 19 -15.20 2.17 7.20
CA THR A 19 -14.89 3.18 6.20
C THR A 19 -14.84 4.59 6.77
N MET A 20 -15.69 4.95 7.70
CA MET A 20 -15.81 6.31 8.25
C MET A 20 -16.03 6.36 9.76
N GLY A 21 -16.22 5.22 10.43
CA GLY A 21 -16.36 5.14 11.89
C GLY A 21 -15.04 4.94 12.62
N VAL A 22 -15.11 4.44 13.86
CA VAL A 22 -13.94 4.29 14.74
C VAL A 22 -12.94 3.29 14.17
N ALA A 23 -13.44 2.18 13.58
CA ALA A 23 -12.56 1.18 12.98
C ALA A 23 -11.83 1.70 11.73
N SER A 24 -12.32 2.76 11.09
CA SER A 24 -11.64 3.37 9.94
C SER A 24 -10.29 4.03 10.30
N VAL A 25 -10.09 4.40 11.57
CA VAL A 25 -8.80 4.95 12.02
C VAL A 25 -7.72 3.87 11.93
N SER A 26 -7.99 2.67 12.44
CA SER A 26 -7.08 1.53 12.30
C SER A 26 -6.97 1.07 10.85
N TYR A 27 -8.11 0.98 10.14
CA TYR A 27 -8.08 0.41 8.79
C TYR A 27 -7.49 1.34 7.72
N ARG A 28 -7.66 2.66 7.83
CA ARG A 28 -7.13 3.63 6.84
C ARG A 28 -5.93 4.38 7.39
N THR A 29 -6.10 5.08 8.51
CA THR A 29 -5.06 6.01 8.99
C THR A 29 -3.84 5.27 9.46
N GLU A 30 -4.01 4.20 10.24
CA GLU A 30 -2.91 3.37 10.70
C GLU A 30 -2.27 2.61 9.53
N SER A 31 -3.04 2.07 8.57
CA SER A 31 -2.42 1.49 7.36
C SER A 31 -1.55 2.48 6.56
N MET A 32 -1.85 3.79 6.61
CA MET A 32 -1.06 4.81 5.92
C MET A 32 0.17 5.29 6.72
N HIS A 33 0.16 5.21 8.04
CA HIS A 33 1.19 5.83 8.89
C HIS A 33 1.87 4.85 9.86
N GLY A 34 1.30 3.67 10.02
CA GLY A 34 1.85 2.56 10.77
C GLY A 34 3.20 2.15 10.19
N ALA A 35 4.18 1.95 11.06
CA ALA A 35 5.59 1.77 10.69
C ALA A 35 6.20 2.89 9.83
N GLY A 36 5.58 4.08 9.80
CA GLY A 36 6.05 5.26 9.09
C GLY A 36 5.21 5.60 7.85
N SER A 37 5.27 6.87 7.44
CA SER A 37 4.54 7.34 6.26
C SER A 37 5.09 6.70 4.96
N PRO A 38 4.33 6.73 3.84
CA PRO A 38 4.78 6.12 2.59
C PRO A 38 6.12 6.67 2.10
N GLN A 39 6.42 7.93 2.41
CA GLN A 39 7.68 8.56 2.05
C GLN A 39 8.88 7.93 2.78
N ALA A 40 8.70 7.48 4.02
CA ALA A 40 9.76 6.78 4.76
C ALA A 40 10.17 5.49 4.05
N GLN A 41 9.19 4.72 3.58
CA GLN A 41 9.43 3.48 2.82
C GLN A 41 10.10 3.76 1.47
N ARG A 42 9.65 4.79 0.73
CA ARG A 42 10.28 5.19 -0.53
C ARG A 42 11.77 5.53 -0.37
N ILE A 43 12.12 6.22 0.72
CA ILE A 43 13.53 6.54 1.04
C ILE A 43 14.32 5.24 1.27
N MET A 44 13.77 4.31 2.05
CA MET A 44 14.46 3.04 2.34
C MET A 44 14.63 2.16 1.10
N ILE A 45 13.60 2.08 0.24
CA ILE A 45 13.71 1.39 -1.05
C ILE A 45 14.82 2.03 -1.89
N SER A 46 14.86 3.36 -2.01
CA SER A 46 15.91 4.06 -2.75
C SER A 46 17.32 3.77 -2.22
N ARG A 47 17.48 3.63 -0.91
CA ARG A 47 18.77 3.25 -0.28
C ARG A 47 19.18 1.80 -0.56
N GLN A 48 18.23 0.91 -0.77
CA GLN A 48 18.49 -0.55 -0.88
C GLN A 48 18.47 -1.08 -2.33
N VAL A 49 17.91 -0.33 -3.28
CA VAL A 49 17.59 -0.83 -4.63
C VAL A 49 18.82 -1.04 -5.55
N ASP A 50 20.03 -0.67 -5.13
CA ASP A 50 21.29 -0.73 -5.90
C ASP A 50 21.10 -0.40 -7.39
N LEU A 51 20.79 0.87 -7.66
CA LEU A 51 20.46 1.35 -9.00
C LEU A 51 21.61 1.17 -9.99
N GLU A 52 22.85 1.37 -9.56
CA GLU A 52 24.01 1.29 -10.44
C GLU A 52 24.26 -0.14 -10.91
N LYS A 53 24.14 -1.13 -10.02
CA LYS A 53 24.20 -2.53 -10.44
C LYS A 53 23.11 -2.87 -11.46
N LYS A 54 21.88 -2.39 -11.26
CA LYS A 54 20.79 -2.60 -12.22
C LYS A 54 21.07 -1.95 -13.58
N LYS A 55 21.62 -0.73 -13.61
CA LYS A 55 22.05 -0.08 -14.86
C LYS A 55 23.12 -0.91 -15.58
N ASN A 56 24.11 -1.40 -14.85
CA ASN A 56 25.19 -2.22 -15.43
C ASN A 56 24.66 -3.55 -15.99
N LEU A 57 23.69 -4.19 -15.32
CA LEU A 57 23.01 -5.38 -15.85
C LEU A 57 22.28 -5.07 -17.17
N VAL A 58 21.58 -3.94 -17.26
CA VAL A 58 20.89 -3.53 -18.50
C VAL A 58 21.89 -3.26 -19.62
N LYS A 59 22.96 -2.50 -19.35
CA LYS A 59 24.03 -2.25 -20.33
C LYS A 59 24.62 -3.55 -20.86
N LYS A 60 24.88 -4.52 -19.98
CA LYS A 60 25.39 -5.83 -20.35
C LYS A 60 24.43 -6.62 -21.25
N ILE A 61 23.13 -6.61 -20.95
CA ILE A 61 22.11 -7.31 -21.76
C ILE A 61 21.99 -6.68 -23.15
N LEU A 62 22.09 -5.36 -23.23
CA LEU A 62 21.93 -4.60 -24.47
C LEU A 62 23.23 -4.42 -25.25
N GLU A 63 24.33 -5.02 -24.80
CA GLU A 63 25.67 -4.87 -25.40
C GLU A 63 26.07 -3.39 -25.59
N ILE A 64 25.65 -2.53 -24.66
CA ILE A 64 26.06 -1.13 -24.63
C ILE A 64 27.40 -1.07 -23.91
N ASP A 65 28.46 -0.68 -24.63
CA ASP A 65 29.78 -0.47 -24.06
C ASP A 65 29.70 0.50 -22.88
N SER A 66 30.11 0.00 -21.72
CA SER A 66 30.31 0.81 -20.52
C SER A 66 31.75 1.27 -20.50
N GLU A 67 31.99 2.56 -20.78
CA GLU A 67 33.13 3.25 -20.15
C GLU A 67 33.07 3.12 -18.62
#